data_AF-A0A2M7J5N3-F1
#
_entry.id   AF-A0A2M7J5N3-F1
#
_cell.length_a   1.000
_cell.length_b   1.000
_cell.length_c   1.000
_cell.angle_alpha   90.00
_cell.angle_beta   90.00
_cell.angle_gamma   90.00
#
_symmetry.space_group_name_H-M   'P 1'
#
loop_
_entity.id
_entity.type
_entity.pdbx_description
1 polymer ?
#
loop_
_entity_poly.entity_id
_entity_poly.type
_entity_poly.pdbx_seq_one_letter_code
_entity_poly.pdbx_strand_id
1 'polypeptide(L)'
;DGNNNNVVTIEDGAGGQDTFGAKWKFTYSLQETAYPDVRIYKPGTKFTRDSRGFYERPASTWCVKEILNYSGVNSAPRPQGSNYEEWDCKDSTGNLVSNGIYYVMFEIFDPFDPPEPFEVGISTRYYDFNGNGLYRKRDAYVGVIPVDILRIKDLTVTGITQTNPSSSISYNINASAELT
;
A
#
# COMPACT_ATOMS: atom_id res chain seq x y z
N ASP A 1 -16.26 -4.86 58.23
CA ASP A 1 -15.95 -5.64 57.02
C ASP A 1 -16.75 -5.10 55.84
N GLY A 2 -16.11 -4.89 54.70
CA GLY A 2 -16.72 -4.22 53.55
C GLY A 2 -15.69 -3.81 52.50
N ASN A 3 -14.93 -4.78 51.98
CA ASN A 3 -13.86 -4.55 51.03
C ASN A 3 -14.44 -4.35 49.62
N ASN A 4 -14.81 -3.12 49.26
CA ASN A 4 -15.26 -2.79 47.90
C ASN A 4 -14.07 -2.68 46.94
N ASN A 5 -13.53 -3.84 46.54
CA ASN A 5 -12.59 -3.95 45.42
C ASN A 5 -13.33 -3.68 44.11
N ASN A 6 -13.56 -2.40 43.80
CA ASN A 6 -13.91 -1.96 42.45
C ASN A 6 -12.68 -2.11 41.55
N VAL A 7 -12.40 -3.35 41.14
CA VAL A 7 -11.52 -3.64 40.01
C VAL A 7 -12.24 -3.18 38.76
N VAL A 8 -12.01 -1.92 38.38
CA VAL A 8 -12.39 -1.43 37.05
C VAL A 8 -11.40 -2.08 36.08
N THR A 9 -11.82 -3.21 35.50
CA THR A 9 -11.13 -3.80 34.36
C THR A 9 -11.24 -2.81 33.22
N ILE A 10 -10.16 -2.05 32.97
CA ILE A 10 -10.00 -1.35 31.70
C ILE A 10 -9.67 -2.44 30.70
N GLU A 11 -10.70 -2.98 30.05
CA GLU A 11 -10.52 -3.57 28.73
C GLU A 11 -10.13 -2.41 27.81
N ASP A 12 -8.82 -2.24 27.56
CA ASP A 12 -8.39 -1.48 26.41
C ASP A 12 -8.79 -2.29 25.17
N GLY A 13 -10.02 -2.04 24.71
CA GLY A 13 -10.62 -2.74 23.58
C GLY A 13 -9.59 -2.76 22.45
N ALA A 14 -9.16 -3.96 22.06
CA ALA A 14 -7.97 -4.21 21.26
C ALA A 14 -8.00 -3.34 19.99
N GLY A 15 -7.32 -2.20 20.08
CA GLY A 15 -7.72 -0.98 19.37
C GLY A 15 -7.42 -1.07 17.90
N GLY A 16 -8.33 -1.65 17.12
CA GLY A 16 -8.34 -1.53 15.68
C GLY A 16 -8.29 -0.06 15.33
N GLN A 17 -7.15 0.39 14.77
CA GLN A 17 -7.02 1.76 14.32
C GLN A 17 -7.86 1.92 13.04
N ASP A 18 -9.16 2.14 13.24
CA ASP A 18 -10.10 2.37 12.17
C ASP A 18 -9.72 3.64 11.41
N THR A 19 -9.19 3.42 10.21
CA THR A 19 -9.12 4.45 9.18
C THR A 19 -10.51 5.00 8.95
N PHE A 20 -10.68 6.33 9.02
CA PHE A 20 -11.92 7.05 8.65
C PHE A 20 -12.19 7.00 7.11
N GLY A 21 -12.16 5.81 6.51
CA GLY A 21 -12.34 5.59 5.08
C GLY A 21 -11.26 6.19 4.18
N ALA A 22 -10.14 6.68 4.73
CA ALA A 22 -9.06 7.30 3.98
C ALA A 22 -8.44 6.28 3.00
N LYS A 23 -8.65 6.51 1.70
CA LYS A 23 -8.14 5.66 0.63
C LYS A 23 -7.73 6.48 -0.59
N TRP A 24 -6.69 6.00 -1.27
CA TRP A 24 -6.30 6.48 -2.58
C TRP A 24 -7.03 5.66 -3.64
N LYS A 25 -7.61 6.35 -4.63
CA LYS A 25 -8.22 5.72 -5.80
C LYS A 25 -7.42 6.10 -7.05
N PHE A 26 -6.90 5.10 -7.74
CA PHE A 26 -6.10 5.27 -8.95
C PHE A 26 -6.96 4.90 -10.15
N THR A 27 -7.34 5.88 -10.96
CA THR A 27 -8.11 5.67 -12.19
C THR A 27 -7.17 5.67 -13.38
N TYR A 28 -7.30 4.70 -14.28
CA TYR A 28 -6.47 4.54 -15.47
C TYR A 28 -7.29 4.00 -16.64
N SER A 29 -6.87 4.29 -17.86
CA SER A 29 -7.55 3.83 -19.08
C SER A 29 -6.64 2.94 -19.90
N LEU A 30 -7.13 1.76 -20.29
CA LEU A 30 -6.41 0.83 -21.16
C LEU A 30 -6.91 0.94 -22.60
N GLN A 31 -6.00 0.93 -23.57
CA GLN A 31 -6.33 0.97 -25.00
C GLN A 31 -6.88 -0.36 -25.53
N GLU A 32 -6.63 -1.45 -24.80
CA GLU A 32 -7.07 -2.82 -25.07
C GLU A 32 -7.16 -3.57 -23.73
N THR A 33 -7.67 -4.82 -23.73
CA THR A 33 -7.61 -5.67 -22.55
C THR A 33 -6.16 -6.02 -22.22
N ALA A 34 -5.75 -5.88 -20.96
CA ALA A 34 -4.38 -6.15 -20.52
C ALA A 34 -4.29 -6.68 -19.09
N TYR A 35 -3.13 -7.20 -18.68
CA TYR A 35 -2.84 -7.57 -17.29
C TYR A 35 -2.07 -6.43 -16.60
N PRO A 36 -2.66 -5.71 -15.62
CA PRO A 36 -1.92 -4.77 -14.80
C PRO A 36 -1.31 -5.49 -13.59
N ASP A 37 -0.09 -5.09 -13.23
CA ASP A 37 0.48 -5.26 -11.89
C ASP A 37 0.57 -3.86 -11.25
N VAL A 38 0.02 -3.71 -10.04
CA VAL A 38 -0.12 -2.43 -9.35
C VAL A 38 0.41 -2.56 -7.93
N ARG A 39 1.50 -1.83 -7.63
CA ARG A 39 2.27 -1.95 -6.37
C ARG A 39 2.55 -0.60 -5.75
N ILE A 40 2.57 -0.57 -4.42
CA ILE A 40 2.98 0.58 -3.61
C ILE A 40 4.36 0.34 -3.02
N TYR A 41 5.24 1.34 -3.11
CA TYR A 41 6.60 1.30 -2.60
C TYR A 41 6.85 2.39 -1.55
N LYS A 42 7.78 2.10 -0.63
CA LYS A 42 8.18 2.97 0.49
C LYS A 42 8.73 4.32 0.02
N PRO A 43 8.66 5.37 0.85
CA PRO A 43 9.43 6.59 0.65
C PRO A 43 10.92 6.30 0.42
N GLY A 44 11.55 7.09 -0.45
CA GLY A 44 12.95 6.93 -0.83
C GLY A 44 13.24 5.85 -1.87
N THR A 45 12.27 5.02 -2.26
CA THR A 45 12.43 4.01 -3.33
C THR A 45 12.98 4.63 -4.62
N LYS A 46 13.92 3.95 -5.27
CA LYS A 46 14.52 4.36 -6.54
C LYS A 46 14.04 3.44 -7.66
N PHE A 47 13.69 4.04 -8.79
CA PHE A 47 13.23 3.35 -9.98
C PHE A 47 14.27 3.49 -11.08
N THR A 48 14.67 2.37 -11.69
CA THR A 48 15.46 2.35 -12.93
C THR A 48 14.53 2.24 -14.14
N ARG A 49 15.10 2.41 -15.34
CA ARG A 49 14.40 2.15 -16.60
C ARG A 49 15.13 1.07 -17.37
N ASP A 50 14.39 0.34 -18.20
CA ASP A 50 14.96 -0.64 -19.10
C ASP A 50 15.45 -0.06 -20.44
N SER A 51 16.04 -0.93 -21.27
CA SER A 51 16.55 -0.58 -22.60
C SER A 51 15.47 -0.12 -23.57
N ARG A 52 14.18 -0.31 -23.24
CA ARG A 52 13.02 0.21 -23.97
C ARG A 52 12.45 1.48 -23.32
N GLY A 53 13.03 1.93 -22.20
CA GLY A 53 12.66 3.13 -21.46
C GLY A 53 11.56 2.93 -20.42
N PHE A 54 11.00 1.72 -20.25
CA PHE A 54 9.94 1.47 -19.27
C PHE A 54 10.52 1.43 -17.86
N TYR A 55 9.74 1.87 -16.86
CA TYR A 55 10.15 1.71 -15.46
C TYR A 55 10.26 0.23 -15.07
N GLU A 56 11.28 -0.06 -14.27
CA GLU A 56 11.52 -1.37 -13.71
C GLU A 56 10.98 -1.51 -12.29
N ARG A 57 10.58 -2.74 -11.96
CA ARG A 57 10.17 -3.16 -10.63
C ARG A 57 11.36 -3.09 -9.65
N PRO A 58 11.31 -2.23 -8.61
CA PRO A 58 12.29 -2.26 -7.52
C PRO A 58 12.25 -3.59 -6.76
N ALA A 59 13.31 -3.89 -5.99
CA ALA A 59 13.35 -5.10 -5.17
C ALA A 59 12.16 -5.17 -4.18
N SER A 60 11.62 -6.37 -3.96
CA SER A 60 10.41 -6.62 -3.16
C SER A 60 10.47 -6.10 -1.73
N THR A 61 11.67 -5.93 -1.15
CA THR A 61 11.89 -5.32 0.16
C THR A 61 11.45 -3.85 0.25
N TRP A 62 11.33 -3.15 -0.87
CA TRP A 62 10.78 -1.80 -0.98
C TRP A 62 9.27 -1.78 -1.21
N CYS A 63 8.67 -2.90 -1.64
CA CYS A 63 7.24 -3.04 -1.82
C CYS A 63 6.54 -3.08 -0.45
N VAL A 64 5.44 -2.35 -0.33
CA VAL A 64 4.62 -2.21 0.87
C VAL A 64 3.28 -2.89 0.69
N LYS A 65 2.69 -2.73 -0.51
CA LYS A 65 1.42 -3.32 -0.87
C LYS A 65 1.46 -3.78 -2.32
N GLU A 66 1.05 -5.02 -2.56
CA GLU A 66 0.57 -5.45 -3.86
C GLU A 66 -0.94 -5.18 -3.87
N ILE A 67 -1.41 -4.28 -4.73
CA ILE A 67 -2.84 -3.97 -4.87
C ILE A 67 -3.46 -4.96 -5.87
N LEU A 68 -2.78 -5.13 -7.00
CA LEU A 68 -3.10 -6.11 -8.02
C LEU A 68 -1.79 -6.79 -8.42
N ASN A 69 -1.66 -8.09 -8.17
CA ASN A 69 -0.46 -8.85 -8.51
C ASN A 69 -0.71 -9.62 -9.81
N TYR A 70 0.15 -9.40 -10.82
CA TYR A 70 0.13 -10.19 -12.05
C TYR A 70 1.01 -11.44 -11.88
N SER A 71 0.34 -12.59 -11.80
CA SER A 71 0.90 -13.91 -11.51
C SER A 71 0.70 -14.90 -12.68
N GLY A 72 0.70 -14.40 -13.91
CA GLY A 72 0.56 -15.22 -15.12
C GLY A 72 -0.88 -15.41 -15.58
N VAL A 73 -1.11 -16.48 -16.34
CA VAL A 73 -2.37 -16.77 -17.06
C VAL A 73 -3.63 -16.82 -16.18
N ASN A 74 -3.48 -17.03 -14.87
CA ASN A 74 -4.58 -17.11 -13.91
C ASN A 74 -4.97 -15.75 -13.29
N SER A 75 -4.24 -14.67 -13.57
CA SER A 75 -4.64 -13.33 -13.15
C SER A 75 -5.92 -12.89 -13.85
N ALA A 76 -6.67 -11.97 -13.23
CA ALA A 76 -7.79 -11.33 -13.89
C ALA A 76 -7.26 -10.20 -14.80
N PRO A 77 -7.47 -10.23 -16.13
CA PRO A 77 -7.16 -9.10 -16.97
C PRO A 77 -8.14 -7.95 -16.66
N ARG A 78 -7.72 -6.74 -16.98
CA ARG A 78 -8.58 -5.55 -16.98
C ARG A 78 -9.01 -5.26 -18.41
N PRO A 79 -10.31 -5.01 -18.66
CA PRO A 79 -10.82 -4.74 -20.00
C PRO A 79 -10.30 -3.39 -20.54
N GLN A 80 -10.37 -3.24 -21.85
CA GLN A 80 -10.27 -1.94 -22.51
C GLN A 80 -11.18 -0.89 -21.85
N GLY A 81 -10.70 0.35 -21.77
CA GLY A 81 -11.44 1.47 -21.19
C GLY A 81 -11.02 1.79 -19.75
N SER A 82 -11.93 2.45 -19.03
CA SER A 82 -11.67 3.00 -17.69
C SER A 82 -11.69 1.91 -16.62
N ASN A 83 -10.61 1.82 -15.86
CA ASN A 83 -10.40 0.91 -14.75
C ASN A 83 -9.98 1.71 -13.51
N TYR A 84 -10.09 1.11 -12.32
CA TYR A 84 -9.54 1.69 -11.11
C TYR A 84 -9.05 0.63 -10.13
N GLU A 85 -8.04 0.98 -9.35
CA GLU A 85 -7.67 0.26 -8.13
C GLU A 85 -7.75 1.20 -6.92
N GLU A 86 -7.80 0.64 -5.71
CA GLU A 86 -7.84 1.42 -4.46
C GLU A 86 -6.76 0.94 -3.47
N TRP A 87 -6.28 1.85 -2.62
CA TRP A 87 -5.37 1.55 -1.52
C TRP A 87 -5.79 2.27 -0.24
N ASP A 88 -5.92 1.53 0.84
CA ASP A 88 -6.39 1.95 2.17
C ASP A 88 -5.26 2.40 3.12
N CYS A 89 -4.10 2.75 2.56
CA CYS A 89 -2.89 3.10 3.31
C CYS A 89 -2.38 1.98 4.26
N LYS A 90 -2.74 0.71 4.01
CA LYS A 90 -2.20 -0.45 4.74
C LYS A 90 -1.22 -1.26 3.91
N ASP A 91 -0.23 -1.86 4.56
CA ASP A 91 0.70 -2.78 3.93
C ASP A 91 0.07 -4.16 3.62
N SER A 92 0.84 -5.07 3.05
CA SER A 92 0.41 -6.44 2.75
C SER A 92 0.11 -7.28 4.01
N THR A 93 0.56 -6.85 5.20
CA THR A 93 0.24 -7.50 6.49
C THR A 93 -0.99 -6.89 7.17
N GLY A 94 -1.57 -5.83 6.61
CA GLY A 94 -2.74 -5.14 7.16
C GLY A 94 -2.39 -4.01 8.14
N ASN A 95 -1.12 -3.67 8.31
CA ASN A 95 -0.69 -2.59 9.20
C ASN A 95 -0.72 -1.23 8.50
N LEU A 96 -1.12 -0.18 9.23
CA LEU A 96 -1.14 1.19 8.71
C LEU A 96 0.26 1.77 8.53
N VAL A 97 0.58 2.15 7.29
CA VAL A 97 1.91 2.64 6.91
C VAL A 97 2.24 4.00 7.58
N SER A 98 3.53 4.32 7.73
CA SER A 98 3.96 5.61 8.29
C SER A 98 3.69 6.76 7.32
N ASN A 99 3.70 8.00 7.81
CA ASN A 99 3.69 9.19 6.95
C ASN A 99 4.88 9.18 5.96
N GLY A 100 4.70 9.82 4.81
CA GLY A 100 5.74 10.02 3.80
C GLY A 100 5.22 10.01 2.36
N ILE A 101 6.11 10.27 1.41
CA ILE A 101 5.79 10.21 -0.03
C ILE A 101 6.03 8.79 -0.54
N TYR A 102 4.96 8.03 -0.72
CA TYR A 102 4.99 6.69 -1.32
C TYR A 102 4.96 6.79 -2.85
N TYR A 103 5.22 5.68 -3.51
CA TYR A 103 5.14 5.58 -4.96
C TYR A 103 4.17 4.47 -5.36
N VAL A 104 3.27 4.74 -6.30
CA VAL A 104 2.52 3.68 -7.00
C VAL A 104 3.21 3.41 -8.33
N MET A 105 3.44 2.13 -8.62
CA MET A 105 3.88 1.66 -9.92
C MET A 105 2.75 0.88 -10.58
N PHE A 106 2.49 1.19 -11.84
CA PHE A 106 1.70 0.37 -12.74
C PHE A 106 2.66 -0.28 -13.75
N GLU A 107 2.55 -1.58 -13.94
CA GLU A 107 3.17 -2.32 -15.04
C GLU A 107 2.06 -2.98 -15.84
N ILE A 108 1.98 -2.74 -17.16
CA ILE A 108 0.93 -3.27 -18.02
C ILE A 108 1.52 -4.33 -18.94
N PHE A 109 0.93 -5.53 -18.97
CA PHE A 109 1.41 -6.67 -19.74
C PHE A 109 0.36 -7.14 -20.76
N ASP A 110 0.83 -7.50 -21.96
CA ASP A 110 0.02 -7.95 -23.11
C ASP A 110 -0.54 -9.36 -22.89
N PRO A 111 -1.87 -9.60 -22.89
CA PRO A 111 -2.42 -10.92 -22.59
C PRO A 111 -2.26 -11.94 -23.73
N PHE A 112 -1.78 -11.53 -24.90
CA PHE A 112 -1.64 -12.35 -26.11
C PHE A 112 -0.19 -12.55 -26.56
N ASP A 113 0.74 -11.75 -26.05
CA ASP A 113 2.16 -11.77 -26.42
C ASP A 113 3.03 -12.26 -25.25
N PRO A 114 3.10 -13.60 -25.00
CA PRO A 114 4.05 -14.16 -24.04
C PRO A 114 5.48 -13.92 -24.55
N PRO A 115 6.46 -13.63 -23.68
CA PRO A 115 7.84 -13.49 -24.13
C PRO A 115 8.27 -14.81 -24.78
N GLU A 116 8.80 -14.73 -26.01
CA GLU A 116 9.11 -15.91 -26.81
C GLU A 116 10.04 -16.90 -26.08
N PRO A 117 9.87 -18.21 -26.27
CA PRO A 117 10.76 -19.20 -25.70
C PRO A 117 12.14 -19.12 -26.35
N PHE A 118 13.07 -18.48 -25.64
CA PHE A 118 14.50 -18.83 -25.63
C PHE A 118 15.38 -18.32 -26.79
N GLU A 119 15.39 -17.00 -27.06
CA GLU A 119 16.60 -16.39 -27.66
C GLU A 119 17.73 -16.26 -26.61
N VAL A 120 18.68 -17.17 -26.75
CA VAL A 120 19.95 -17.35 -26.06
C VAL A 120 20.62 -16.06 -25.54
N GLY A 121 20.82 -16.01 -24.22
CA GLY A 121 21.92 -15.24 -23.61
C GLY A 121 21.56 -13.89 -22.97
N ILE A 122 21.21 -13.94 -21.68
CA ILE A 122 21.23 -12.79 -20.74
C ILE A 122 20.30 -11.62 -21.10
N SER A 123 18.99 -11.86 -21.11
CA SER A 123 17.98 -10.79 -20.97
C SER A 123 17.21 -10.97 -19.65
N THR A 124 17.36 -10.02 -18.74
CA THR A 124 16.98 -10.17 -17.31
C THR A 124 15.57 -9.66 -16.99
N ARG A 125 14.65 -9.58 -17.97
CA ARG A 125 13.37 -8.85 -17.81
C ARG A 125 12.27 -9.51 -18.65
N TYR A 126 11.31 -10.16 -18.01
CA TYR A 126 9.96 -9.59 -17.91
C TYR A 126 8.95 -10.34 -17.01
N TYR A 127 9.07 -11.60 -16.53
CA TYR A 127 10.06 -12.70 -16.59
C TYR A 127 9.25 -14.04 -16.42
N ASP A 128 9.69 -15.01 -15.59
CA ASP A 128 9.02 -16.31 -15.32
C ASP A 128 9.08 -16.76 -13.83
N PHE A 129 9.21 -18.08 -13.57
CA PHE A 129 9.13 -18.83 -12.28
C PHE A 129 9.88 -18.24 -11.06
N ASN A 130 10.78 -17.27 -11.27
CA ASN A 130 11.48 -16.55 -10.21
C ASN A 130 10.79 -15.22 -9.78
N GLY A 131 9.52 -15.01 -10.16
CA GLY A 131 8.65 -14.01 -9.53
C GLY A 131 7.99 -12.97 -10.45
N ASN A 132 7.68 -13.31 -11.71
CA ASN A 132 7.19 -12.34 -12.67
C ASN A 132 6.23 -12.99 -13.72
N GLY A 133 5.27 -12.22 -14.26
CA GLY A 133 5.52 -11.62 -15.57
C GLY A 133 5.47 -12.46 -16.87
N LEU A 134 4.62 -13.49 -17.01
CA LEU A 134 4.55 -14.37 -18.21
C LEU A 134 4.16 -13.69 -19.55
N TYR A 135 4.11 -12.37 -19.64
CA TYR A 135 3.62 -11.62 -20.78
C TYR A 135 4.51 -10.40 -21.07
N ARG A 136 4.55 -9.92 -22.32
CA ARG A 136 5.38 -8.77 -22.69
C ARG A 136 4.85 -7.51 -22.02
N LYS A 137 5.71 -6.78 -21.30
CA LYS A 137 5.39 -5.43 -20.81
C LYS A 137 5.13 -4.50 -22.01
N ARG A 138 3.98 -3.82 -21.98
CA ARG A 138 3.57 -2.78 -22.93
C ARG A 138 3.83 -1.37 -22.42
N ASP A 139 3.69 -1.14 -21.13
CA ASP A 139 3.99 0.14 -20.50
C ASP A 139 4.33 -0.03 -19.01
N ALA A 140 4.99 0.98 -18.43
CA ALA A 140 5.07 1.13 -16.98
C ALA A 140 5.09 2.60 -16.56
N TYR A 141 4.22 2.93 -15.60
CA TYR A 141 4.05 4.27 -15.03
C TYR A 141 4.39 4.28 -13.55
N VAL A 142 4.96 5.39 -13.06
CA VAL A 142 5.22 5.62 -11.62
C VAL A 142 4.61 6.97 -11.23
N GLY A 143 3.73 6.95 -10.24
CA GLY A 143 3.14 8.12 -9.60
C GLY A 143 3.56 8.25 -8.14
N VAL A 144 3.42 9.45 -7.57
CA VAL A 144 3.69 9.74 -6.15
C VAL A 144 2.40 9.85 -5.35
N ILE A 145 2.44 9.43 -4.09
CA ILE A 145 1.32 9.45 -3.15
C ILE A 145 1.79 10.07 -1.83
N PRO A 146 1.36 11.29 -1.48
CA PRO A 146 1.61 11.84 -0.15
C PRO A 146 0.69 11.14 0.86
N VAL A 147 1.27 10.34 1.76
CA VAL A 147 0.54 9.75 2.89
C VAL A 147 0.81 10.59 4.13
N ASP A 148 -0.24 11.26 4.61
CA ASP A 148 -0.27 11.88 5.94
C ASP A 148 -1.44 11.29 6.72
N ILE A 149 -1.14 10.57 7.80
CA ILE A 149 -2.12 9.96 8.68
C ILE A 149 -2.09 10.71 10.00
N LEU A 150 -3.09 11.57 10.19
CA LEU A 150 -3.40 12.15 11.49
C LEU A 150 -3.74 11.02 12.47
N ARG A 151 -2.95 10.83 13.53
CA ARG A 151 -3.21 9.81 14.56
C ARG A 151 -3.32 10.44 15.93
N ILE A 152 -4.45 10.20 16.61
CA ILE A 152 -4.55 10.34 18.07
C ILE A 152 -3.87 9.10 18.67
N LYS A 153 -2.97 9.32 19.64
CA LYS A 153 -2.22 8.31 20.38
C LYS A 153 -2.31 8.58 21.87
N ASP A 154 -1.99 7.57 22.68
CA ASP A 154 -1.80 7.69 24.12
C ASP A 154 -2.99 8.38 24.82
N LEU A 155 -4.21 8.00 24.41
CA LEU A 155 -5.46 8.57 24.92
C LEU A 155 -5.64 8.14 26.38
N THR A 156 -5.37 9.05 27.30
CA THR A 156 -5.53 8.87 28.73
C THR A 156 -6.71 9.72 29.21
N VAL A 157 -7.69 9.08 29.87
CA VAL A 157 -8.83 9.77 30.49
C VAL A 157 -8.71 9.67 32.01
N THR A 158 -8.50 10.81 32.67
CA THR A 158 -8.63 10.92 34.13
C THR A 158 -10.07 11.31 34.44
N GLY A 159 -10.82 10.40 35.07
CA GLY A 159 -12.18 10.67 35.53
C GLY A 159 -12.24 11.56 36.77
N ILE A 160 -13.42 12.12 37.05
CA ILE A 160 -13.72 12.80 38.32
C ILE A 160 -13.82 11.76 39.43
N THR A 161 -13.20 12.02 40.57
CA THR A 161 -13.31 11.20 41.79
C THR A 161 -13.66 12.09 42.98
N GLN A 162 -13.99 11.50 44.14
CA GLN A 162 -14.25 12.28 45.37
C GLN A 162 -13.05 13.13 45.83
N THR A 163 -11.82 12.76 45.43
CA THR A 163 -10.58 13.47 45.76
C THR A 163 -9.98 14.26 44.60
N ASN A 164 -10.49 14.09 43.37
CA ASN A 164 -10.11 14.87 42.21
C ASN A 164 -11.35 15.40 41.47
N PRO A 165 -11.75 16.67 41.68
CA PRO A 165 -12.98 17.23 41.11
C PRO A 165 -12.88 17.58 39.63
N SER A 166 -11.69 17.50 39.01
CA SER A 166 -11.51 17.72 37.57
C SER A 166 -11.32 16.40 36.82
N SER A 167 -11.93 16.31 35.64
CA SER A 167 -11.53 15.35 34.62
C SER A 167 -10.47 15.95 33.70
N SER A 168 -9.66 15.09 33.09
CA SER A 168 -8.79 15.46 31.98
C SER A 168 -8.83 14.40 30.90
N ILE A 169 -8.74 14.84 29.65
CA ILE A 169 -8.46 13.97 28.50
C ILE A 169 -7.12 14.43 27.96
N SER A 170 -6.16 13.53 27.92
CA SER A 170 -4.82 13.76 27.36
C SER A 170 -4.60 12.80 26.20
N TYR A 171 -3.96 13.28 25.14
CA TYR A 171 -3.57 12.49 23.98
C TYR A 171 -2.40 13.16 23.26
N ASN A 172 -1.67 12.38 22.48
CA ASN A 172 -0.71 12.88 21.51
C ASN A 172 -1.35 12.90 20.12
N ILE A 173 -1.13 13.97 19.34
CA ILE A 173 -1.48 14.00 17.93
C ILE A 173 -0.21 13.89 17.08
N ASN A 174 -0.09 12.83 16.29
CA ASN A 174 0.84 12.79 15.16
C ASN A 174 0.21 13.61 14.01
N ALA A 175 0.44 14.92 14.01
CA ALA A 175 0.11 15.85 12.92
C ALA A 175 1.42 16.41 12.36
N SER A 176 2.09 15.63 11.50
CA SER A 176 3.26 16.12 10.76
C SER A 176 3.45 15.31 9.48
N ALA A 177 3.03 15.89 8.38
CA ALA A 177 3.75 15.79 7.13
C ALA A 177 4.79 16.92 7.08
N GLU A 178 5.98 16.68 7.61
CA GLU A 178 7.15 17.45 7.19
C GLU A 178 7.47 17.10 5.74
N LEU A 179 6.92 17.91 4.83
CA LEU A 179 7.42 18.02 3.46
C LEU A 179 8.80 18.69 3.53
N THR A 180 9.84 17.91 3.22
CA THR A 180 11.23 18.36 3.03
C THR A 180 11.64 18.20 1.58
#